data_AF-A0A849VCD6-F1
#
_entry.id   AF-A0A849VCD6-F1
#
_cell.length_a   1.000
_cell.length_b   1.000
_cell.length_c   1.000
_cell.angle_alpha   90.00
_cell.angle_beta   90.00
_cell.angle_gamma   90.00
#
_symmetry.space_group_name_H-M   'P 1'
#
loop_
_entity.id
_entity.type
_entity.pdbx_description
1 polymer ?
#
loop_
_entity_poly.entity_id
_entity_poly.type
_entity_poly.pdbx_seq_one_letter_code
_entity_poly.pdbx_strand_id
1 'polypeptide(L)' 'MTHQPPYQLRHIYASRMLKAEVNHVWLAKQMGHADWSMIHIIYGKWINESRDEINKVATNLALL' A
#
# COMPACT_ATOMS: atom_id res chain seq x y z
N MET A 1 5.42 -11.72 25.95
CA MET A 1 5.46 -11.18 24.57
C MET A 1 5.90 -12.30 23.65
N THR A 2 5.03 -12.75 22.75
CA THR A 2 5.31 -13.85 21.82
C THR A 2 6.29 -13.37 20.75
N HIS A 3 7.33 -14.15 20.46
CA HIS A 3 8.26 -13.86 19.38
C HIS A 3 7.52 -13.81 18.03
N GLN A 4 7.63 -12.68 17.32
CA GLN A 4 7.08 -12.53 15.97
C GLN A 4 8.21 -12.67 14.94
N PRO A 5 7.98 -13.38 13.83
CA PRO A 5 9.03 -13.60 12.84
C PRO A 5 9.43 -12.27 12.17
N PRO A 6 10.70 -12.06 11.79
CA PRO A 6 11.17 -10.84 11.12
C PRO A 6 10.41 -10.46 9.84
N TYR A 7 9.85 -11.47 9.15
CA TYR A 7 8.97 -11.25 8.00
C TYR A 7 7.74 -10.39 8.33
N GLN A 8 7.17 -10.57 9.51
CA GLN A 8 5.98 -9.84 9.95
C GLN A 8 6.26 -8.35 10.15
N LEU A 9 7.48 -8.01 10.61
CA LEU A 9 7.89 -6.61 10.73
C LEU A 9 7.90 -5.89 9.37
N ARG A 10 8.45 -6.55 8.33
CA ARG A 10 8.45 -6.01 6.96
C ARG A 10 7.02 -5.78 6.45
N HIS A 11 6.13 -6.71 6.75
CA HIS A 11 4.72 -6.60 6.35
C HIS A 11 4.00 -5.46 7.07
N ILE A 12 4.19 -5.31 8.38
CA ILE A 12 3.63 -4.21 9.17
C ILE A 12 4.16 -2.86 8.69
N TYR A 13 5.46 -2.77 8.42
CA TYR A 13 6.08 -1.56 7.91
C TYR A 13 5.45 -1.11 6.58
N ALA A 14 5.37 -2.02 5.61
CA ALA A 14 4.75 -1.73 4.31
C ALA A 14 3.27 -1.33 4.44
N SER A 15 2.48 -2.06 5.24
CA SER A 15 1.07 -1.72 5.46
C SER A 15 0.89 -0.33 6.08
N ARG A 16 1.75 0.07 7.02
CA ARG A 16 1.69 1.40 7.64
C ARG A 16 2.08 2.51 6.66
N MET A 17 3.09 2.28 5.82
CA MET A 17 3.54 3.26 4.83
C MET A 17 2.53 3.46 3.70
N LEU A 18 1.92 2.37 3.21
CA LEU A 18 0.87 2.46 2.19
C LEU A 18 -0.39 3.14 2.72
N LYS A 19 -0.73 2.93 4.00
CA LYS A 19 -1.83 3.66 4.65
C LYS A 19 -1.55 5.16 4.80
N ALA A 20 -0.28 5.55 4.89
CA ALA A 20 0.15 6.94 4.88
C ALA A 20 0.33 7.50 3.45
N GLU A 21 -0.18 6.81 2.42
CA GLU A 21 -0.14 7.22 1.01
C GLU A 21 1.27 7.48 0.47
N VAL A 22 2.27 6.78 1.04
CA VAL A 22 3.65 6.87 0.58
C VAL A 22 3.79 6.27 -0.83
N ASN A 23 4.64 6.90 -1.65
CA ASN A 23 4.97 6.41 -2.98
C ASN A 23 5.49 4.95 -2.94
N HIS A 24 4.80 4.05 -3.63
CA HIS A 24 5.09 2.60 -3.65
C HIS A 24 6.43 2.24 -4.29
N VAL A 25 6.95 3.03 -5.24
CA VAL A 25 8.28 2.81 -5.84
C VAL A 25 9.38 3.16 -4.83
N TRP A 26 9.21 4.27 -4.11
CA TRP A 26 10.12 4.65 -3.04
C TRP A 26 10.11 3.62 -1.90
N LEU A 27 8.92 3.14 -1.51
CA LEU A 27 8.78 2.12 -0.49
C LEU A 27 9.46 0.80 -0.89
N ALA A 28 9.33 0.37 -2.15
CA ALA A 28 10.01 -0.81 -2.67
C ALA A 28 11.54 -0.70 -2.52
N LYS A 29 12.10 0.46 -2.88
CA LYS A 29 13.52 0.76 -2.74
C LYS A 29 13.98 0.72 -1.28
N GLN A 30 13.19 1.28 -0.35
CA GLN A 30 13.50 1.24 1.08
C GLN A 30 13.48 -0.18 1.66
N MET A 31 12.65 -1.08 1.12
CA MET A 31 12.56 -2.47 1.55
C MET A 31 13.60 -3.39 0.88
N GLY A 32 14.43 -2.85 -0.01
CA GLY A 32 15.45 -3.60 -0.74
C GLY A 32 14.90 -4.45 -1.87
N HIS A 33 13.72 -4.14 -2.40
CA HIS A 33 13.16 -4.80 -3.56
C HIS A 33 13.78 -4.27 -4.86
N ALA A 34 13.97 -5.15 -5.84
CA ALA A 34 14.50 -4.79 -7.17
C ALA A 34 13.47 -4.00 -8.00
N ASP A 35 12.19 -4.26 -7.78
CA ASP A 35 11.06 -3.58 -8.40
C ASP A 35 9.92 -3.38 -7.40
N TRP A 36 8.88 -2.66 -7.80
CA TRP A 36 7.68 -2.45 -6.98
C TRP A 36 6.59 -3.51 -7.22
N SER A 37 6.88 -4.50 -8.06
CA SER A 37 5.94 -5.56 -8.48
C SER A 37 5.43 -6.35 -7.27
N MET A 38 6.32 -6.66 -6.32
CA MET A 38 5.98 -7.34 -5.06
C MET A 38 4.94 -6.56 -4.23
N ILE A 39 5.09 -5.24 -4.15
CA ILE A 39 4.13 -4.37 -3.43
C ILE A 39 2.79 -4.35 -4.17
N HIS A 40 2.81 -4.28 -5.50
CA HIS A 40 1.60 -4.33 -6.31
C HIS A 40 0.83 -5.64 -6.15
N ILE A 41 1.53 -6.78 -6.18
CA ILE A 41 0.92 -8.10 -6.07
C ILE A 41 0.32 -8.32 -4.67
N ILE A 42 1.07 -7.98 -3.61
CA ILE A 42 0.64 -8.23 -2.22
C ILE A 42 -0.40 -7.21 -1.75
N TYR A 43 -0.20 -5.93 -2.05
CA TYR A 43 -1.01 -4.85 -1.50
C TYR A 43 -1.99 -4.23 -2.50
N GLY A 44 -1.78 -4.39 -3.81
CA GLY A 44 -2.67 -3.84 -4.83
C GLY A 44 -4.10 -4.36 -4.73
N LYS A 45 -4.30 -5.60 -4.27
CA LYS A 45 -5.63 -6.15 -3.98
C LYS A 45 -6.40 -5.32 -2.95
N TRP A 46 -5.72 -4.87 -1.90
CA TRP A 46 -6.33 -4.14 -0.77
C TRP A 46 -6.49 -2.65 -1.04
N ILE A 47 -5.70 -2.09 -1.97
CA ILE A 47 -5.82 -0.68 -2.40
C ILE A 47 -7.07 -0.48 -3.28
N ASN A 48 -7.48 -1.48 -4.06
CA ASN A 48 -8.71 -1.37 -4.88
C ASN A 48 -9.99 -1.33 -4.04
N GLU A 49 -9.99 -1.93 -2.84
CA GLU A 49 -11.14 -1.86 -1.92
C GLU A 49 -11.37 -0.44 -1.36
N SER A 50 -10.37 0.45 -1.40
CA SER A 50 -10.52 1.85 -1.00
C SER A 50 -10.94 2.79 -2.14
N ARG A 51 -11.09 2.30 -3.38
CA ARG A 51 -11.44 3.13 -4.54
C ARG A 51 -12.89 3.64 -4.54
N ASP A 52 -13.72 3.20 -3.62
CA ASP A 52 -15.03 3.83 -3.36
C ASP A 52 -14.85 5.33 -3.01
N GLU A 53 -13.75 5.71 -2.38
CA GLU A 53 -13.49 7.11 -2.01
C GLU A 53 -13.10 7.98 -3.22
N ILE A 54 -12.37 7.44 -4.19
CA ILE A 54 -12.02 8.17 -5.43
C ILE A 54 -13.27 8.42 -6.27
N ASN A 55 -14.16 7.43 -6.38
CA ASN A 55 -15.42 7.59 -7.07
C ASN A 55 -16.30 8.64 -6.38
N LYS A 56 -16.40 8.62 -5.04
CA LYS A 56 -17.12 9.65 -4.26
C LYS A 56 -16.57 11.05 -4.49
N VAL A 57 -15.24 11.22 -4.47
CA VAL A 57 -14.61 12.52 -4.74
C VAL A 57 -14.85 12.96 -6.19
N ALA A 58 -14.77 12.05 -7.16
CA ALA A 58 -15.05 12.34 -8.57
C ALA A 58 -16.53 12.71 -8.82
N THR A 59 -17.47 12.09 -8.09
CA THR A 59 -18.90 12.47 -8.16
C THR A 59 -19.11 13.85 -7.55
N ASN A 60 -18.47 14.15 -6.42
CA ASN A 60 -18.56 15.44 -5.75
C ASN A 60 -17.90 16.58 -6.54
N LEU A 61 -16.88 16.28 -7.37
CA LEU A 61 -16.21 17.23 -8.24
C LEU A 61 -16.89 17.38 -9.62
N ALA A 62 -17.99 16.65 -9.88
CA ALA A 62 -18.78 16.74 -11.11
C ALA A 62 -17.94 16.68 -12.41
N LEU A 63 -17.04 15.70 -12.51
CA LEU A 63 -16.28 15.39 -13.73
C LEU A 63 -16.84 14.18 -14.52
N LEU A 64 -18.02 13.70 -14.14
CA LEU A 64 -18.93 12.84 -14.89
C LEU A 64 -20.36 13.35 -14.69
#